data_AF-A0A8J7WNF0-F1
#
_entry.id   AF-A0A8J7WNF0-F1
#
_cell.length_a   1.000
_cell.length_b   1.000
_cell.length_c   1.000
_cell.angle_alpha   90.00
_cell.angle_beta   90.00
_cell.angle_gamma   90.00
#
_symmetry.space_group_name_H-M   'P 1'
#
loop_
_entity.id
_entity.type
_entity.pdbx_description
1 polymer ?
#
loop_
_entity_poly.entity_id
_entity_poly.type
_entity_poly.pdbx_seq_one_letter_code
_entity_poly.pdbx_strand_id
1 'polypeptide(L)'
;MSIHLPARHRNTATANRQPTLTLGELRPPAPLQHTTADTPTKNTGRHGTEVPRRGLNRPYTGRAALAPQPRVYRAATAQLAGLYPFLYARPLPPAGPYIGTNLLTGTAFTCHPIAWLHHGLITNPNLLITGIPGTGKSAHIKALALRLMSFGVKTLVLGDLKNEYRELAHALGVQPVELGPGLPARLNPLDAGPLGEDLPRDPAALDERLAEIHRRRLTLLGALLSTKLARPLTPTEEAAISLAIHETTGQADGASALAEPTLPQVWAVLRDPTREMARELRVRGGDVEELRDMVRPVADALRAMVHGSLSGLFDGPTTIAPDFTAPIQT
;
A
#
# COMPACT_ATOMS: atom_id res chain seq x y z
N MET A 1 -22.88 68.02 14.37
CA MET A 1 -21.48 68.49 14.49
C MET A 1 -20.90 68.53 13.08
N SER A 2 -20.34 69.68 12.72
CA SER A 2 -20.37 70.26 11.38
C SER A 2 -19.41 69.65 10.35
N ILE A 3 -19.82 69.80 9.10
CA ILE A 3 -19.13 69.54 7.84
C ILE A 3 -18.03 70.57 7.61
N HIS A 4 -16.86 70.16 7.08
CA HIS A 4 -16.05 70.97 6.15
C HIS A 4 -15.03 70.12 5.37
N LEU A 5 -15.23 70.01 4.06
CA LEU A 5 -14.16 69.99 3.04
C LEU A 5 -13.72 71.46 2.81
N PRO A 6 -12.49 71.79 2.32
CA PRO A 6 -12.02 71.47 0.96
C PRO A 6 -10.46 71.25 0.91
N ALA A 7 -9.69 71.09 -0.18
CA ALA A 7 -9.83 71.11 -1.64
C ALA A 7 -8.66 70.33 -2.28
N ARG A 8 -8.96 69.69 -3.41
CA ARG A 8 -8.16 69.45 -4.65
C ARG A 8 -6.63 69.61 -4.61
N HIS A 9 -5.91 68.58 -5.11
CA HIS A 9 -4.98 68.76 -6.23
C HIS A 9 -4.63 67.44 -6.98
N ARG A 10 -4.90 67.48 -8.30
CA ARG A 10 -4.23 66.83 -9.45
C ARG A 10 -3.95 65.31 -9.49
N ASN A 11 -4.80 64.69 -10.30
CA ASN A 11 -4.57 63.61 -11.27
C ASN A 11 -3.15 63.52 -11.87
N THR A 12 -2.49 62.38 -11.71
CA THR A 12 -1.64 61.73 -12.75
C THR A 12 -1.60 60.22 -12.48
N ALA A 13 -2.35 59.45 -13.25
CA ALA A 13 -2.11 58.02 -13.42
C ALA A 13 -0.90 57.83 -14.35
N THR A 14 0.25 57.43 -13.80
CA THR A 14 1.36 56.89 -14.61
C THR A 14 1.26 55.37 -14.62
N ALA A 15 0.64 54.86 -15.68
CA ALA A 15 0.79 53.46 -16.09
C ALA A 15 2.28 53.20 -16.33
N ASN A 16 2.89 52.35 -15.51
CA ASN A 16 4.28 51.95 -15.67
C ASN A 16 4.37 50.95 -16.85
N ARG A 17 4.46 51.47 -18.08
CA ARG A 17 4.79 50.67 -19.27
C ARG A 17 6.25 50.24 -19.15
N GLN A 18 6.49 48.94 -18.92
CA GLN A 18 7.80 48.35 -19.16
C GLN A 18 8.13 48.47 -20.67
N PRO A 19 9.37 48.81 -21.06
CA PRO A 19 9.75 48.82 -22.46
C PRO A 19 9.84 47.38 -22.96
N THR A 20 9.09 47.06 -24.00
CA THR A 20 9.20 45.80 -24.74
C THR A 20 10.44 45.89 -25.62
N LEU A 21 11.57 45.34 -25.16
CA LEU A 21 12.75 45.16 -26.01
C LEU A 21 12.49 43.95 -26.92
N THR A 22 12.56 44.18 -28.23
CA THR A 22 12.54 43.09 -29.22
C THR A 22 13.95 42.56 -29.43
N LEU A 23 14.07 41.27 -29.74
CA LEU A 23 15.34 40.52 -29.81
C LEU A 23 16.40 41.13 -30.77
N GLY A 24 16.01 42.07 -31.64
CA GLY A 24 16.90 42.80 -32.54
C GLY A 24 17.67 43.98 -31.93
N GLU A 25 17.37 44.41 -30.70
CA GLU A 25 17.99 45.58 -30.06
C GLU A 25 19.18 45.22 -29.15
N LEU A 26 19.48 43.93 -28.98
CA LEU A 26 20.68 43.46 -28.26
C LEU A 26 21.91 43.56 -29.18
N ARG A 27 22.64 44.67 -29.05
CA ARG A 27 23.94 44.87 -29.69
C ARG A 27 24.88 43.70 -29.35
N PRO A 28 25.56 43.08 -30.32
CA PRO A 28 26.50 42.00 -30.01
C PRO A 28 27.66 42.53 -29.14
N PRO A 29 28.18 41.71 -28.21
CA PRO A 29 29.30 42.11 -27.38
C PRO A 29 30.54 42.37 -28.24
N ALA A 30 31.34 43.36 -27.85
CA ALA A 30 32.62 43.64 -28.51
C ALA A 30 33.54 42.40 -28.43
N PRO A 31 34.34 42.13 -29.47
CA PRO A 31 35.22 40.98 -29.48
C PRO A 31 36.23 41.07 -28.32
N LEU A 32 36.32 40.00 -27.54
CA LEU A 32 37.30 39.85 -26.48
C LEU A 32 38.70 39.78 -27.10
N GLN A 33 39.59 40.67 -26.68
CA GLN A 33 41.01 40.60 -27.03
C GLN A 33 41.61 39.34 -26.39
N HIS A 34 42.16 38.45 -27.22
CA HIS A 34 42.86 37.26 -26.76
C HIS A 34 44.20 37.66 -26.10
N THR A 35 44.26 37.55 -24.77
CA THR A 35 45.54 37.49 -24.06
C THR A 35 46.07 36.05 -24.18
N THR A 36 47.30 35.91 -24.65
CA THR A 36 48.00 34.63 -24.80
C THR A 36 48.05 33.87 -23.48
N ALA A 37 47.75 32.57 -23.55
CA ALA A 37 47.73 31.67 -22.40
C ALA A 37 49.13 31.48 -21.80
N ASP A 38 49.29 31.87 -20.54
CA ASP A 38 50.45 31.46 -19.73
C ASP A 38 50.35 29.98 -19.34
N THR A 39 51.52 29.35 -19.32
CA THR A 39 51.76 27.92 -19.07
C THR A 39 51.30 27.53 -17.66
N PRO A 40 50.71 26.34 -17.42
CA PRO A 40 50.19 25.99 -16.10
C PRO A 40 51.32 25.69 -15.11
N THR A 41 51.58 26.63 -14.21
CA THR A 41 52.35 26.35 -12.99
C THR A 41 51.57 25.39 -12.09
N LYS A 42 52.14 24.21 -11.83
CA LYS A 42 51.70 23.28 -10.78
C LYS A 42 51.65 24.02 -9.44
N ASN A 43 50.45 24.36 -8.97
CA ASN A 43 50.26 24.89 -7.63
C ASN A 43 49.56 23.84 -6.76
N THR A 44 50.38 23.05 -6.06
CA THR A 44 49.96 22.26 -4.90
C THR A 44 49.73 23.20 -3.73
N GLY A 45 48.51 23.74 -3.62
CA GLY A 45 48.12 24.61 -2.51
C GLY A 45 46.63 24.50 -2.22
N ARG A 46 46.26 23.77 -1.16
CA ARG A 46 44.95 23.89 -0.53
C ARG A 46 44.86 25.29 0.11
N HIS A 47 44.36 26.26 -0.63
CA HIS A 47 43.75 27.46 -0.03
C HIS A 47 42.24 27.27 -0.02
N GLY A 48 41.76 26.59 1.02
CA GLY A 48 40.36 26.70 1.40
C GLY A 48 40.16 28.09 1.98
N THR A 49 39.58 29.00 1.22
CA THR A 49 38.99 30.21 1.79
C THR A 49 37.90 29.75 2.77
N GLU A 50 38.12 29.93 4.07
CA GLU A 50 37.12 29.63 5.08
C GLU A 50 35.90 30.53 4.86
N VAL A 51 34.81 29.95 4.35
CA VAL A 51 33.55 30.65 4.19
C VAL A 51 32.95 30.90 5.58
N PRO A 52 32.64 32.15 5.97
CA PRO A 52 32.06 32.46 7.28
C PRO A 52 30.77 31.68 7.54
N ARG A 53 30.39 31.47 8.81
CA ARG A 53 29.16 30.70 9.17
C ARG A 53 27.90 31.21 8.47
N ARG A 54 27.81 32.52 8.18
CA ARG A 54 26.67 33.15 7.49
C ARG A 54 26.82 33.23 5.97
N GLY A 55 27.93 32.78 5.41
CA GLY A 55 28.27 33.00 4.01
C GLY A 55 29.12 34.25 3.81
N LEU A 56 29.45 34.55 2.55
CA LEU A 56 30.19 35.76 2.20
C LEU A 56 29.26 36.98 2.31
N ASN A 57 29.83 38.16 2.54
CA ASN A 57 29.06 39.40 2.60
C ASN A 57 28.74 39.91 1.18
N ARG A 58 27.99 39.12 0.41
CA ARG A 58 27.48 39.45 -0.93
C ARG A 58 26.07 38.90 -1.11
N PRO A 59 25.21 39.52 -1.94
CA PRO A 59 23.89 38.98 -2.25
C PRO A 59 23.95 37.51 -2.70
N TYR A 60 23.05 36.68 -2.18
CA TYR A 60 22.92 35.24 -2.51
C TYR A 60 24.13 34.35 -2.18
N THR A 61 25.06 34.80 -1.34
CA THR A 61 26.27 34.02 -0.99
C THR A 61 26.22 33.39 0.42
N GLY A 62 25.04 32.91 0.82
CA GLY A 62 24.85 32.18 2.08
C GLY A 62 25.67 30.88 2.12
N ARG A 63 26.10 30.45 3.32
CA ARG A 63 26.85 29.20 3.49
C ARG A 63 25.94 27.99 3.24
N ALA A 64 26.29 27.16 2.26
CA ALA A 64 25.72 25.82 2.11
C ALA A 64 26.49 24.84 3.00
N ALA A 65 25.80 24.02 3.79
CA ALA A 65 26.43 23.00 4.65
C ALA A 65 27.07 21.87 3.83
N LEU A 66 26.54 21.61 2.64
CA LEU A 66 27.09 20.69 1.65
C LEU A 66 27.31 21.47 0.36
N ALA A 67 28.54 21.49 -0.16
CA ALA A 67 28.76 22.01 -1.50
C ALA A 67 28.08 21.08 -2.51
N PRO A 68 27.26 21.59 -3.46
CA PRO A 68 26.76 20.75 -4.53
C PRO A 68 27.97 20.20 -5.29
N GLN A 69 28.02 18.89 -5.49
CA GLN A 69 29.02 18.25 -6.34
C GLN A 69 28.42 18.21 -7.76
N PRO A 70 28.71 19.18 -8.63
CA PRO A 70 28.16 19.16 -9.98
C PRO A 70 28.70 17.93 -10.70
N ARG A 71 27.80 17.15 -11.31
CA ARG A 71 28.22 16.10 -12.23
C ARG A 71 28.88 16.76 -13.45
N VAL A 72 30.10 16.33 -13.77
CA VAL A 72 30.82 16.81 -14.94
C VAL A 72 30.41 15.96 -16.13
N TYR A 73 29.81 16.61 -17.13
CA TYR A 73 29.45 15.98 -18.40
C TYR A 73 30.37 16.49 -19.51
N ARG A 74 30.72 15.64 -20.48
CA ARG A 74 31.40 16.01 -21.71
C ARG A 74 30.46 15.79 -22.88
N ALA A 75 30.30 16.80 -23.72
CA ALA A 75 29.43 16.75 -24.91
C ALA A 75 30.02 17.65 -26.01
N ALA A 76 29.64 17.42 -27.27
CA ALA A 76 30.06 18.28 -28.38
C ALA A 76 29.42 19.68 -28.26
N THR A 77 30.06 20.72 -28.80
CA THR A 77 29.56 22.12 -28.75
C THR A 77 28.13 22.24 -29.31
N ALA A 78 27.80 21.47 -30.35
CA ALA A 78 26.45 21.42 -30.93
C ALA A 78 25.39 20.87 -29.95
N GLN A 79 25.75 19.93 -29.07
CA GLN A 79 24.87 19.38 -28.04
C GLN A 79 24.77 20.31 -26.82
N LEU A 80 25.86 21.00 -26.49
CA LEU A 80 25.90 21.99 -25.41
C LEU A 80 25.03 23.22 -25.71
N ALA A 81 24.90 23.61 -26.99
CA ALA A 81 24.07 24.75 -27.40
C ALA A 81 22.59 24.61 -27.00
N GLY A 82 22.09 23.38 -26.80
CA GLY A 82 20.73 23.10 -26.33
C GLY A 82 20.63 22.70 -24.84
N LEU A 83 21.74 22.72 -24.09
CA LEU A 83 21.74 22.29 -22.69
C LEU A 83 21.09 23.34 -21.79
N TYR A 84 20.06 22.95 -21.03
CA TYR A 84 19.48 23.77 -19.96
C TYR A 84 19.86 23.20 -18.59
N PRO A 85 20.93 23.68 -17.94
CA PRO A 85 21.47 23.10 -16.70
C PRO A 85 20.66 23.44 -15.44
N PHE A 86 19.57 24.21 -15.56
CA PHE A 86 18.74 24.66 -14.44
C PHE A 86 17.47 23.80 -14.24
N LEU A 87 17.43 22.58 -14.78
CA LEU A 87 16.38 21.62 -14.46
C LEU A 87 16.56 21.09 -13.03
N TYR A 88 15.97 21.77 -12.06
CA TYR A 88 15.93 21.30 -10.68
C TYR A 88 14.56 20.67 -10.40
N ALA A 89 14.55 19.35 -10.17
CA ALA A 89 13.36 18.69 -9.66
C ALA A 89 13.13 19.14 -8.21
N ARG A 90 11.88 19.50 -7.86
CA ARG A 90 11.52 19.77 -6.48
C ARG A 90 11.84 18.52 -5.64
N PRO A 91 12.61 18.63 -4.54
CA PRO A 91 12.88 17.48 -3.70
C PRO A 91 11.56 16.98 -3.11
N LEU A 92 11.45 15.67 -2.91
CA LEU A 92 10.35 15.13 -2.11
C LEU A 92 10.40 15.76 -0.72
N PRO A 93 9.25 16.11 -0.12
CA PRO A 93 9.24 16.51 1.27
C PRO A 93 9.89 15.41 2.11
N PRO A 94 10.62 15.76 3.19
CA PRO A 94 11.25 14.79 4.09
C PRO A 94 10.18 14.11 4.96
N ALA A 95 9.26 13.42 4.31
CA ALA A 95 8.11 12.76 4.91
C ALA A 95 8.37 11.26 4.89
N GLY A 96 8.96 10.76 5.98
CA GLY A 96 9.21 9.34 6.17
C GLY A 96 10.65 8.95 6.46
N PRO A 97 10.90 7.64 6.57
CA PRO A 97 12.24 7.12 6.77
C PRO A 97 13.13 7.38 5.56
N TYR A 98 14.40 7.66 5.84
CA TYR A 98 15.45 7.76 4.83
C TYR A 98 15.73 6.39 4.18
N ILE A 99 15.71 6.37 2.85
CA ILE A 99 15.96 5.17 2.05
C ILE A 99 17.26 5.29 1.25
N GLY A 100 17.57 6.47 0.74
CA GLY A 100 18.76 6.71 -0.06
C GLY A 100 18.83 8.13 -0.55
N THR A 101 19.57 8.36 -1.64
CA THR A 101 19.72 9.69 -2.25
C THR A 101 19.00 9.73 -3.59
N ASN A 102 18.26 10.82 -3.83
CA ASN A 102 17.76 11.13 -5.16
C ASN A 102 18.96 11.44 -6.08
N LEU A 103 19.15 10.64 -7.14
CA LEU A 103 20.31 10.74 -8.02
C LEU A 103 20.32 12.01 -8.90
N LEU A 104 19.15 12.64 -9.10
CA LEU A 104 18.99 13.87 -9.89
C LEU A 104 19.30 15.11 -9.03
N THR A 105 18.75 15.17 -7.82
CA THR A 105 18.86 16.35 -6.94
C THR A 105 19.99 16.26 -5.92
N GLY A 106 20.49 15.06 -5.65
CA GLY A 106 21.44 14.77 -4.55
C GLY A 106 20.82 14.85 -3.15
N THR A 107 19.52 15.13 -3.04
CA THR A 107 18.83 15.25 -1.75
C THR A 107 18.44 13.89 -1.19
N ALA A 108 18.08 13.84 0.10
CA ALA A 108 17.53 12.65 0.73
C ALA A 108 16.26 12.17 0.00
N PHE A 109 16.19 10.85 -0.26
CA PHE A 109 14.99 10.14 -0.68
C PHE A 109 14.39 9.46 0.56
N THR A 110 13.21 9.93 0.96
CA THR A 110 12.42 9.36 2.06
C THR A 110 11.22 8.63 1.49
N CYS A 111 10.73 7.57 2.13
CA CYS A 111 9.59 6.79 1.64
C CYS A 111 8.59 6.50 2.76
N HIS A 112 7.45 7.20 2.75
CA HIS A 112 6.31 6.91 3.64
C HIS A 112 5.00 7.13 2.88
N PRO A 113 4.42 6.09 2.26
CA PRO A 113 3.26 6.24 1.39
C PRO A 113 2.05 6.89 2.08
N ILE A 114 1.80 6.56 3.34
CA ILE A 114 0.73 7.18 4.13
C ILE A 114 0.98 8.68 4.32
N ALA A 115 2.20 9.09 4.70
CA ALA A 115 2.54 10.50 4.82
C ALA A 115 2.47 11.22 3.47
N TRP A 116 2.91 10.58 2.38
CA TRP A 116 2.78 11.11 1.02
C TRP A 116 1.33 11.36 0.63
N LEU A 117 0.41 10.45 0.97
CA LEU A 117 -1.02 10.64 0.78
C LEU A 117 -1.53 11.86 1.57
N HIS A 118 -1.20 11.97 2.86
CA HIS A 118 -1.62 13.11 3.69
C HIS A 118 -1.06 14.45 3.21
N HIS A 119 0.13 14.45 2.58
CA HIS A 119 0.72 15.63 1.96
C HIS A 119 0.22 15.91 0.54
N GLY A 120 -0.74 15.13 0.02
CA GLY A 120 -1.30 15.32 -1.32
C GLY A 120 -0.33 15.03 -2.45
N LEU A 121 0.73 14.24 -2.21
CA LEU A 121 1.72 13.87 -3.22
C LEU A 121 1.25 12.69 -4.09
N ILE A 122 0.42 11.83 -3.52
CA ILE A 122 -0.16 10.65 -4.17
C ILE A 122 -1.63 10.54 -3.75
N THR A 123 -2.43 9.81 -4.54
CA THR A 123 -3.85 9.55 -4.25
C THR A 123 -4.11 8.24 -3.53
N ASN A 124 -3.11 7.35 -3.50
CA ASN A 124 -3.23 6.02 -2.89
C ASN A 124 -1.85 5.59 -2.32
N PRO A 125 -1.77 5.05 -1.09
CA PRO A 125 -0.51 4.69 -0.42
C PRO A 125 0.07 3.34 -0.85
N ASN A 126 -0.36 2.78 -1.97
CA ASN A 126 0.16 1.52 -2.49
C ASN A 126 1.57 1.67 -3.08
N LEU A 127 2.44 0.69 -2.81
CA LEU A 127 3.77 0.58 -3.40
C LEU A 127 3.90 -0.69 -4.24
N LEU A 128 4.44 -0.55 -5.45
CA LEU A 128 4.88 -1.67 -6.28
C LEU A 128 6.41 -1.72 -6.27
N ILE A 129 6.97 -2.81 -5.74
CA ILE A 129 8.43 -3.03 -5.68
C ILE A 129 8.77 -4.23 -6.55
N THR A 130 9.46 -3.97 -7.66
CA THR A 130 9.88 -4.99 -8.63
C THR A 130 11.39 -5.03 -8.75
N GLY A 131 11.92 -6.20 -9.12
CA GLY A 131 13.35 -6.41 -9.29
C GLY A 131 13.65 -7.85 -9.72
N ILE A 132 14.72 -8.01 -10.50
CA ILE A 132 15.26 -9.32 -10.87
C ILE A 132 15.80 -10.01 -9.59
N PRO A 133 15.74 -11.35 -9.48
CA PRO A 133 16.38 -12.05 -8.37
C PRO A 133 17.84 -11.60 -8.17
N GLY A 134 18.23 -11.36 -6.91
CA GLY A 134 19.58 -10.91 -6.55
C GLY A 134 19.81 -9.40 -6.54
N THR A 135 18.84 -8.56 -6.90
CA THR A 135 19.02 -7.09 -6.91
C THR A 135 18.78 -6.39 -5.56
N GLY A 136 18.55 -7.16 -4.49
CA GLY A 136 18.31 -6.60 -3.16
C GLY A 136 16.85 -6.22 -2.87
N LYS A 137 15.87 -6.74 -3.64
CA LYS A 137 14.43 -6.50 -3.41
C LYS A 137 14.01 -6.79 -1.96
N SER A 138 14.29 -7.99 -1.45
CA SER A 138 13.90 -8.39 -0.09
C SER A 138 14.65 -7.57 0.98
N ALA A 139 15.93 -7.25 0.75
CA ALA A 139 16.68 -6.37 1.65
C ALA A 139 16.07 -4.96 1.72
N HIS A 140 15.64 -4.43 0.57
CA HIS A 140 14.95 -3.13 0.51
C HIS A 140 13.60 -3.16 1.23
N ILE A 141 12.77 -4.19 1.01
CA ILE A 141 11.45 -4.30 1.66
C ILE A 141 11.61 -4.43 3.18
N LYS A 142 12.52 -5.29 3.66
CA LYS A 142 12.81 -5.43 5.10
C LYS A 142 13.29 -4.13 5.72
N ALA A 143 14.20 -3.42 5.05
CA ALA A 143 14.71 -2.14 5.53
C ALA A 143 13.61 -1.07 5.54
N LEU A 144 12.75 -1.02 4.53
CA LEU A 144 11.61 -0.12 4.48
C LEU A 144 10.62 -0.42 5.61
N ALA A 145 10.22 -1.69 5.77
CA ALA A 145 9.30 -2.13 6.82
C ALA A 145 9.85 -1.79 8.22
N LEU A 146 11.09 -2.18 8.52
CA LEU A 146 11.73 -1.89 9.80
C LEU A 146 11.79 -0.40 10.10
N ARG A 147 12.10 0.43 9.09
CA ARG A 147 12.14 1.88 9.26
C ARG A 147 10.76 2.50 9.37
N LEU A 148 9.73 1.93 8.74
CA LEU A 148 8.35 2.40 8.88
C LEU A 148 7.78 2.07 10.26
N MET A 149 8.22 0.99 10.89
CA MET A 149 7.86 0.64 12.28
C MET A 149 8.26 1.74 13.27
N SER A 150 9.39 2.44 13.06
CA SER A 150 9.76 3.58 13.92
C SER A 150 8.83 4.80 13.77
N PHE A 151 7.97 4.80 12.75
CA PHE A 151 6.91 5.80 12.54
C PHE A 151 5.53 5.26 12.97
N GLY A 152 5.48 4.14 13.70
CA GLY A 152 4.24 3.53 14.19
C GLY A 152 3.48 2.72 13.14
N VAL A 153 4.08 2.44 11.98
CA VAL A 153 3.46 1.61 10.94
C VAL A 153 3.77 0.14 11.22
N LYS A 154 2.73 -0.65 11.50
CA LYS A 154 2.84 -2.09 11.67
C LYS A 154 2.91 -2.80 10.32
N THR A 155 3.63 -3.91 10.26
CA THR A 155 3.80 -4.69 9.03
C THR A 155 3.12 -6.05 9.15
N LEU A 156 2.20 -6.36 8.24
CA LEU A 156 1.65 -7.70 8.07
C LEU A 156 2.21 -8.30 6.78
N VAL A 157 2.96 -9.39 6.89
CA VAL A 157 3.51 -10.12 5.73
C VAL A 157 2.59 -11.29 5.43
N LEU A 158 2.05 -11.33 4.21
CA LEU A 158 1.18 -12.42 3.76
C LEU A 158 1.92 -13.28 2.74
N GLY A 159 1.83 -14.61 2.89
CA GLY A 159 2.35 -15.56 1.90
C GLY A 159 3.88 -15.61 1.82
N ASP A 160 4.57 -15.56 2.96
CA ASP A 160 6.03 -15.71 3.04
C ASP A 160 6.48 -17.16 2.79
N LEU A 161 6.35 -17.65 1.56
CA LEU A 161 6.62 -19.04 1.17
C LEU A 161 8.07 -19.50 1.43
N LYS A 162 9.01 -18.55 1.54
CA LYS A 162 10.43 -18.83 1.76
C LYS A 162 10.89 -18.49 3.17
N ASN A 163 9.97 -18.11 4.06
CA ASN A 163 10.28 -17.66 5.42
C ASN A 163 11.34 -16.55 5.44
N GLU A 164 11.33 -15.65 4.45
CA GLU A 164 12.32 -14.57 4.35
C GLU A 164 12.22 -13.63 5.55
N TYR A 165 11.06 -13.49 6.18
CA TYR A 165 10.82 -12.56 7.29
C TYR A 165 10.90 -13.21 8.67
N ARG A 166 11.04 -14.54 8.76
CA ARG A 166 11.12 -15.29 10.02
C ARG A 166 12.19 -14.75 10.96
N GLU A 167 13.42 -14.57 10.47
CA GLU A 167 14.52 -14.03 11.28
C GLU A 167 14.25 -12.60 11.76
N LEU A 168 13.62 -11.78 10.92
CA LEU A 168 13.26 -10.40 11.28
C LEU A 168 12.17 -10.38 12.37
N ALA A 169 11.16 -11.23 12.26
CA ALA A 169 10.12 -11.37 13.26
C ALA A 169 10.70 -11.81 14.62
N HIS A 170 11.55 -12.85 14.64
CA HIS A 170 12.23 -13.29 15.86
C HIS A 170 13.12 -12.20 16.47
N ALA A 171 13.86 -11.46 15.65
CA ALA A 171 14.68 -10.34 16.12
C ALA A 171 13.82 -9.23 16.78
N LEU A 172 12.55 -9.11 16.41
CA LEU A 172 11.56 -8.20 16.99
C LEU A 172 10.72 -8.85 18.11
N GLY A 173 11.08 -10.06 18.55
CA GLY A 173 10.40 -10.77 19.64
C GLY A 173 9.05 -11.37 19.25
N VAL A 174 8.74 -11.47 17.95
CA VAL A 174 7.48 -12.01 17.44
C VAL A 174 7.70 -13.44 16.95
N GLN A 175 6.74 -14.31 17.25
CA GLN A 175 6.68 -15.66 16.69
C GLN A 175 5.89 -15.65 15.37
N PRO A 176 6.51 -15.98 14.23
CA PRO A 176 5.81 -16.16 12.96
C PRO A 176 4.71 -17.22 13.04
N VAL A 177 3.62 -16.98 12.32
CA VAL A 177 2.56 -17.96 12.12
C VAL A 177 2.86 -18.77 10.87
N GLU A 178 3.18 -20.03 11.05
CA GLU A 178 3.55 -20.92 9.94
C GLU A 178 2.36 -21.77 9.54
N LEU A 179 1.87 -21.57 8.31
CA LEU A 179 0.74 -22.28 7.74
C LEU A 179 1.21 -23.19 6.60
N GLY A 180 0.82 -24.45 6.63
CA GLY A 180 1.17 -25.39 5.58
C GLY A 180 0.78 -26.84 5.88
N PRO A 181 0.79 -27.72 4.86
CA PRO A 181 0.50 -29.13 5.05
C PRO A 181 1.45 -29.78 6.06
N GLY A 182 0.88 -30.49 7.05
CA GLY A 182 1.64 -31.16 8.10
C GLY A 182 2.12 -30.26 9.24
N LEU A 183 1.88 -28.95 9.18
CA LEU A 183 2.09 -28.05 10.31
C LEU A 183 0.89 -28.10 11.26
N PRO A 184 1.10 -27.82 12.56
CA PRO A 184 0.02 -27.91 13.56
C PRO A 184 -1.00 -26.78 13.45
N ALA A 185 -0.64 -25.67 12.80
CA ALA A 185 -1.47 -24.48 12.71
C ALA A 185 -2.58 -24.61 11.66
N ARG A 186 -3.80 -24.25 12.07
CA ARG A 186 -5.00 -24.25 11.24
C ARG A 186 -5.60 -22.85 11.19
N LEU A 187 -6.23 -22.53 10.06
CA LEU A 187 -6.94 -21.29 9.84
C LEU A 187 -8.33 -21.64 9.32
N ASN A 188 -9.39 -21.26 10.03
CA ASN A 188 -10.74 -21.44 9.53
C ASN A 188 -11.12 -20.24 8.63
N PRO A 189 -11.37 -20.41 7.32
CA PRO A 189 -11.78 -19.30 6.46
C PRO A 189 -13.16 -18.73 6.80
N LEU A 190 -13.96 -19.47 7.57
CA LEU A 190 -15.28 -19.05 8.03
C LEU A 190 -15.25 -18.44 9.44
N ASP A 191 -14.07 -18.28 10.03
CA ASP A 191 -13.89 -17.57 11.28
C ASP A 191 -14.35 -16.12 11.15
N ALA A 192 -15.09 -15.63 12.15
CA ALA A 192 -15.52 -14.24 12.20
C ALA A 192 -14.38 -13.29 12.62
N GLY A 193 -13.32 -13.83 13.24
CA GLY A 193 -12.23 -13.07 13.82
C GLY A 193 -12.73 -11.97 14.77
N PRO A 194 -12.08 -10.78 14.77
CA PRO A 194 -12.48 -9.66 15.63
C PRO A 194 -13.92 -9.16 15.44
N LEU A 195 -14.60 -9.53 14.35
CA LEU A 195 -16.02 -9.17 14.18
C LEU A 195 -16.96 -10.02 15.03
N GLY A 196 -16.57 -11.25 15.34
CA GLY A 196 -17.32 -12.14 16.22
C GLY A 196 -17.07 -11.88 17.71
N GLU A 197 -16.05 -11.09 18.03
CA GLU A 197 -15.76 -10.62 19.39
C GLU A 197 -16.70 -9.45 19.77
N ASP A 198 -17.05 -9.36 21.06
CA ASP A 198 -17.83 -8.27 21.64
C ASP A 198 -19.10 -7.89 20.84
N LEU A 199 -19.90 -8.92 20.50
CA LEU A 199 -21.13 -8.71 19.73
C LEU A 199 -22.05 -7.68 20.40
N PRO A 200 -22.68 -6.77 19.61
CA PRO A 200 -23.59 -5.78 20.15
C PRO A 200 -24.75 -6.42 20.91
N ARG A 201 -25.18 -5.77 22.00
CA ARG A 201 -26.38 -6.18 22.74
C ARG A 201 -27.67 -5.62 22.15
N ASP A 202 -27.56 -4.52 21.41
CA ASP A 202 -28.69 -3.93 20.70
C ASP A 202 -29.10 -4.86 19.53
N PRO A 203 -30.37 -5.26 19.42
CA PRO A 203 -30.81 -6.21 18.39
C PRO A 203 -30.52 -5.74 16.96
N ALA A 204 -30.74 -4.46 16.65
CA ALA A 204 -30.54 -3.95 15.30
C ALA A 204 -29.04 -3.94 14.93
N ALA A 205 -28.18 -3.50 15.85
CA ALA A 205 -26.74 -3.54 15.66
C ALA A 205 -26.18 -4.98 15.60
N LEU A 206 -26.78 -5.92 16.35
CA LEU A 206 -26.43 -7.34 16.30
C LEU A 206 -26.77 -7.90 14.91
N ASP A 207 -27.99 -7.69 14.42
CA ASP A 207 -28.41 -8.17 13.10
C ASP A 207 -27.52 -7.63 11.98
N GLU A 208 -27.15 -6.35 12.03
CA GLU A 208 -26.20 -5.76 11.07
C GLU A 208 -24.83 -6.42 11.13
N ARG A 209 -24.30 -6.66 12.35
CA ARG A 209 -23.01 -7.32 12.55
C ARG A 209 -23.03 -8.76 12.02
N LEU A 210 -24.09 -9.51 12.29
CA LEU A 210 -24.24 -10.88 11.81
C LEU A 210 -24.37 -10.93 10.29
N ALA A 211 -25.10 -9.99 9.68
CA ALA A 211 -25.18 -9.86 8.23
C ALA A 211 -23.82 -9.50 7.61
N GLU A 212 -22.99 -8.70 8.28
CA GLU A 212 -21.62 -8.44 7.84
C GLU A 212 -20.74 -9.68 7.89
N ILE A 213 -20.76 -10.43 9.00
CA ILE A 213 -20.01 -11.68 9.15
C ILE A 213 -20.43 -12.68 8.06
N HIS A 214 -21.73 -12.84 7.84
CA HIS A 214 -22.27 -13.74 6.82
C HIS A 214 -21.81 -13.35 5.41
N ARG A 215 -21.90 -12.07 5.04
CA ARG A 215 -21.42 -11.58 3.73
C ARG A 215 -19.94 -11.85 3.52
N ARG A 216 -19.09 -11.67 4.55
CA ARG A 216 -17.66 -11.96 4.47
C ARG A 216 -17.39 -13.45 4.28
N ARG A 217 -18.07 -14.32 5.04
CA ARG A 217 -17.98 -15.78 4.89
C ARG A 217 -18.35 -16.22 3.48
N LEU A 218 -19.48 -15.73 2.95
CA LEU A 218 -19.94 -16.05 1.60
C LEU A 218 -18.96 -15.55 0.54
N THR A 219 -18.44 -14.33 0.67
CA THR A 219 -17.45 -13.75 -0.27
C THR A 219 -16.16 -14.56 -0.30
N LEU A 220 -15.62 -14.92 0.88
CA LEU A 220 -14.38 -15.69 1.00
C LEU A 220 -14.56 -17.10 0.45
N LEU A 221 -15.62 -17.81 0.87
CA LEU A 221 -15.90 -19.16 0.41
C LEU A 221 -16.21 -19.20 -1.08
N GLY A 222 -16.97 -18.22 -1.59
CA GLY A 222 -17.26 -18.05 -3.00
C GLY A 222 -16.01 -17.83 -3.85
N ALA A 223 -15.07 -17.01 -3.38
CA ALA A 223 -13.78 -16.80 -4.04
C ALA A 223 -12.90 -18.06 -4.04
N LEU A 224 -12.84 -18.76 -2.91
CA LEU A 224 -12.12 -20.03 -2.78
C LEU A 224 -12.66 -21.09 -3.74
N LEU A 225 -13.99 -21.26 -3.79
CA LEU A 225 -14.63 -22.25 -4.65
C LEU A 225 -14.53 -21.88 -6.12
N SER A 226 -14.71 -20.60 -6.47
CA SER A 226 -14.54 -20.15 -7.85
C SER A 226 -13.11 -20.39 -8.35
N THR A 227 -12.12 -20.18 -7.48
CA THR A 227 -10.71 -20.47 -7.78
C THR A 227 -10.47 -21.97 -7.96
N LYS A 228 -11.04 -22.80 -7.08
CA LYS A 228 -10.88 -24.26 -7.14
C LYS A 228 -11.57 -24.87 -8.36
N LEU A 229 -12.73 -24.34 -8.74
CA LEU A 229 -13.53 -24.77 -9.90
C LEU A 229 -13.04 -24.17 -11.22
N ALA A 230 -12.20 -23.13 -11.18
CA ALA A 230 -11.78 -22.33 -12.33
C ALA A 230 -12.94 -21.74 -13.14
N ARG A 231 -14.05 -21.40 -12.46
CA ARG A 231 -15.23 -20.72 -13.02
C ARG A 231 -15.98 -19.95 -11.93
N PRO A 232 -16.79 -18.93 -12.27
CA PRO A 232 -17.69 -18.33 -11.30
C PRO A 232 -18.73 -19.35 -10.79
N LEU A 233 -19.23 -19.11 -9.58
CA LEU A 233 -20.38 -19.83 -9.04
C LEU A 233 -21.66 -19.43 -9.75
N THR A 234 -22.58 -20.38 -9.88
CA THR A 234 -23.94 -20.10 -10.33
C THR A 234 -24.75 -19.48 -9.19
N PRO A 235 -25.84 -18.74 -9.48
CA PRO A 235 -26.70 -18.16 -8.44
C PRO A 235 -27.26 -19.22 -7.48
N THR A 236 -27.59 -20.42 -7.98
CA THR A 236 -28.07 -21.53 -7.16
C THR A 236 -26.98 -22.05 -6.22
N GLU A 237 -25.74 -22.21 -6.70
CA GLU A 237 -24.62 -22.65 -5.88
C GLU A 237 -24.32 -21.64 -4.78
N GLU A 238 -24.30 -20.34 -5.10
CA GLU A 238 -24.08 -19.27 -4.12
C GLU A 238 -25.19 -19.25 -3.06
N ALA A 239 -26.46 -19.37 -3.48
CA ALA A 239 -27.59 -19.44 -2.56
C ALA A 239 -27.54 -20.69 -1.67
N ALA A 240 -27.17 -21.86 -2.22
CA ALA A 240 -27.00 -23.09 -1.45
C ALA A 240 -25.88 -22.99 -0.42
N ILE A 241 -24.75 -22.34 -0.77
CA ILE A 241 -23.65 -22.08 0.17
C ILE A 241 -24.12 -21.14 1.28
N SER A 242 -24.86 -20.08 0.94
CA SER A 242 -25.43 -19.16 1.93
C SER A 242 -26.33 -19.90 2.93
N LEU A 243 -27.23 -20.75 2.45
CA LEU A 243 -28.10 -21.56 3.30
C LEU A 243 -27.28 -22.54 4.16
N ALA A 244 -26.29 -23.23 3.58
CA ALA A 244 -25.43 -24.13 4.33
C ALA A 244 -24.65 -23.43 5.47
N ILE A 245 -24.24 -22.17 5.28
CA ILE A 245 -23.63 -21.37 6.35
C ILE A 245 -24.65 -21.05 7.45
N HIS A 246 -25.91 -20.73 7.11
CA HIS A 246 -26.95 -20.49 8.11
C HIS A 246 -27.31 -21.74 8.93
N GLU A 247 -27.41 -22.89 8.28
CA GLU A 247 -27.63 -24.19 8.95
C GLU A 247 -26.49 -24.49 9.93
N THR A 248 -25.24 -24.33 9.49
CA THR A 248 -24.06 -24.69 10.30
C THR A 248 -23.78 -23.73 11.47
N THR A 249 -24.29 -22.50 11.40
CA THR A 249 -24.14 -21.51 12.48
C THR A 249 -25.20 -21.65 13.58
N GLY A 250 -26.24 -22.47 13.36
CA GLY A 250 -27.40 -22.56 14.25
C GLY A 250 -28.32 -21.34 14.16
N GLN A 251 -28.13 -20.46 13.16
CA GLN A 251 -29.05 -19.35 12.89
C GLN A 251 -30.42 -19.84 12.43
N ALA A 252 -30.46 -20.96 11.71
CA ALA A 252 -31.70 -21.60 11.29
C ALA A 252 -32.58 -22.04 12.48
N ASP A 253 -31.96 -22.47 13.58
CA ASP A 253 -32.63 -23.00 14.77
C ASP A 253 -32.83 -21.98 15.90
N GLY A 254 -32.46 -20.71 15.70
CA GLY A 254 -32.59 -19.67 16.72
C GLY A 254 -31.66 -19.88 17.93
N ALA A 255 -30.49 -20.49 17.72
CA ALA A 255 -29.54 -20.76 18.79
C ALA A 255 -29.09 -19.48 19.51
N SER A 256 -29.08 -19.51 20.84
CA SER A 256 -28.66 -18.39 21.70
C SER A 256 -27.17 -18.03 21.62
N ALA A 257 -26.36 -18.90 21.02
CA ALA A 257 -24.95 -18.67 20.72
C ALA A 257 -24.66 -19.20 19.31
N LEU A 258 -24.03 -18.38 18.47
CA LEU A 258 -23.69 -18.77 17.11
C LEU A 258 -22.48 -19.71 17.14
N ALA A 259 -22.65 -20.90 16.58
CA ALA A 259 -21.53 -21.78 16.35
C ALA A 259 -20.64 -21.18 15.24
N GLU A 260 -19.33 -21.27 15.42
CA GLU A 260 -18.39 -20.94 14.35
C GLU A 260 -18.38 -22.10 13.35
N PRO A 261 -18.85 -21.89 12.11
CA PRO A 261 -18.95 -22.97 11.13
C PRO A 261 -17.55 -23.28 10.60
N THR A 262 -17.29 -24.55 10.33
CA THR A 262 -16.05 -25.03 9.70
C THR A 262 -16.35 -25.56 8.29
N LEU A 263 -15.35 -25.57 7.40
CA LEU A 263 -15.53 -26.11 6.06
C LEU A 263 -16.06 -27.56 6.02
N PRO A 264 -15.63 -28.49 6.89
CA PRO A 264 -16.21 -29.83 6.95
C PRO A 264 -17.70 -29.85 7.28
N GLN A 265 -18.17 -28.95 8.15
CA GLN A 265 -19.59 -28.84 8.49
C GLN A 265 -20.41 -28.31 7.32
N VAL A 266 -19.93 -27.26 6.64
CA VAL A 266 -20.59 -26.72 5.44
C VAL A 266 -20.61 -27.76 4.32
N TRP A 267 -19.51 -28.49 4.14
CA TRP A 267 -19.45 -29.60 3.20
C TRP A 267 -20.48 -30.70 3.51
N ALA A 268 -20.64 -31.06 4.79
CA ALA A 268 -21.61 -32.09 5.19
C ALA A 268 -23.04 -31.68 4.83
N VAL A 269 -23.41 -30.40 5.05
CA VAL A 269 -24.73 -29.87 4.66
C VAL A 269 -24.91 -29.83 3.14
N LEU A 270 -23.88 -29.46 2.38
CA LEU A 270 -23.98 -29.46 0.90
C LEU A 270 -23.99 -30.86 0.29
N ARG A 271 -23.34 -31.84 0.95
CA ARG A 271 -23.37 -33.25 0.54
C ARG A 271 -24.75 -33.87 0.78
N ASP A 272 -25.36 -33.54 1.90
CA ASP A 272 -26.68 -34.03 2.32
C ASP A 272 -27.61 -32.85 2.67
N PRO A 273 -28.13 -32.12 1.65
CA PRO A 273 -28.95 -30.93 1.89
C PRO A 273 -30.25 -31.23 2.62
N THR A 274 -30.77 -30.26 3.37
CA THR A 274 -32.05 -30.40 4.06
C THR A 274 -33.22 -30.20 3.10
N ARG A 275 -34.40 -30.71 3.48
CA ARG A 275 -35.64 -30.47 2.73
C ARG A 275 -36.04 -28.99 2.73
N GLU A 276 -35.66 -28.25 3.76
CA GLU A 276 -35.90 -26.82 3.86
C GLU A 276 -35.06 -26.05 2.85
N MET A 277 -33.77 -26.40 2.69
CA MET A 277 -32.94 -25.83 1.62
C MET A 277 -33.54 -26.07 0.23
N ALA A 278 -34.06 -27.27 -0.05
CA ALA A 278 -34.73 -27.58 -1.32
C ALA A 278 -35.98 -26.73 -1.54
N ARG A 279 -36.75 -26.42 -0.48
CA ARG A 279 -37.91 -25.52 -0.55
C ARG A 279 -37.51 -24.06 -0.78
N GLU A 280 -36.53 -23.58 -0.03
CA GLU A 280 -36.01 -22.20 -0.13
C GLU A 280 -35.44 -21.91 -1.53
N LEU A 281 -34.69 -22.88 -2.09
CA LEU A 281 -34.14 -22.81 -3.44
C LEU A 281 -35.17 -23.12 -4.54
N ARG A 282 -36.44 -23.35 -4.16
CA ARG A 282 -37.57 -23.61 -5.07
C ARG A 282 -37.35 -24.81 -5.99
N VAL A 283 -36.65 -25.83 -5.49
CA VAL A 283 -36.47 -27.11 -6.18
C VAL A 283 -37.82 -27.81 -6.27
N ARG A 284 -38.08 -28.49 -7.39
CA ARG A 284 -39.41 -28.99 -7.70
C ARG A 284 -39.85 -30.01 -6.64
N GLY A 285 -40.99 -29.76 -6.01
CA GLY A 285 -41.53 -30.63 -4.95
C GLY A 285 -40.67 -30.68 -3.67
N GLY A 286 -39.65 -29.83 -3.55
CA GLY A 286 -38.65 -29.91 -2.48
C GLY A 286 -37.84 -31.19 -2.55
N ASP A 287 -37.52 -31.65 -3.76
CA ASP A 287 -36.69 -32.84 -3.98
C ASP A 287 -35.24 -32.57 -3.59
N VAL A 288 -34.76 -33.32 -2.59
CA VAL A 288 -33.40 -33.21 -2.07
C VAL A 288 -32.39 -33.83 -3.02
N GLU A 289 -32.77 -34.85 -3.80
CA GLU A 289 -31.88 -35.48 -4.77
C GLU A 289 -31.58 -34.52 -5.93
N GLU A 290 -32.60 -33.83 -6.44
CA GLU A 290 -32.43 -32.78 -7.44
C GLU A 290 -31.52 -31.65 -6.91
N LEU A 291 -31.72 -31.19 -5.67
CA LEU A 291 -30.83 -30.20 -5.05
C LEU A 291 -29.39 -30.72 -4.96
N ARG A 292 -29.19 -31.96 -4.51
CA ARG A 292 -27.87 -32.57 -4.38
C ARG A 292 -27.12 -32.57 -5.72
N ASP A 293 -27.82 -32.86 -6.82
CA ASP A 293 -27.21 -32.83 -8.15
C ASP A 293 -26.89 -31.40 -8.61
N MET A 294 -27.74 -30.42 -8.30
CA MET A 294 -27.48 -29.01 -8.61
C MET A 294 -26.23 -28.45 -7.89
N VAL A 295 -25.96 -28.88 -6.65
CA VAL A 295 -24.83 -28.38 -5.84
C VAL A 295 -23.61 -29.32 -5.83
N ARG A 296 -23.68 -30.45 -6.54
CA ARG A 296 -22.60 -31.45 -6.61
C ARG A 296 -21.23 -30.83 -6.93
N PRO A 297 -21.07 -29.91 -7.91
CA PRO A 297 -19.75 -29.34 -8.21
C PRO A 297 -19.11 -28.61 -7.03
N VAL A 298 -19.89 -27.82 -6.28
CA VAL A 298 -19.38 -27.11 -5.10
C VAL A 298 -19.11 -28.05 -3.93
N ALA A 299 -19.96 -29.07 -3.72
CA ALA A 299 -19.74 -30.09 -2.71
C ALA A 299 -18.45 -30.90 -2.98
N ASP A 300 -18.19 -31.27 -4.23
CA ASP A 300 -16.98 -31.99 -4.64
C ASP A 300 -15.72 -31.11 -4.52
N ALA A 301 -15.82 -29.82 -4.88
CA ALA A 301 -14.73 -28.87 -4.71
C ALA A 301 -14.36 -28.69 -3.23
N LEU A 302 -15.35 -28.52 -2.35
CA LEU A 302 -15.14 -28.45 -0.90
C LEU A 302 -14.54 -29.75 -0.36
N ARG A 303 -15.05 -30.91 -0.78
CA ARG A 303 -14.50 -32.22 -0.40
C ARG A 303 -13.01 -32.31 -0.72
N ALA A 304 -12.63 -31.92 -1.94
CA ALA A 304 -11.24 -31.96 -2.39
C ALA A 304 -10.33 -30.99 -1.63
N MET A 305 -10.87 -29.90 -1.10
CA MET A 305 -10.13 -28.99 -0.22
C MET A 305 -9.95 -29.60 1.17
N VAL A 306 -11.04 -30.05 1.80
CA VAL A 306 -11.06 -30.57 3.19
C VAL A 306 -10.29 -31.89 3.33
N HIS A 307 -10.50 -32.84 2.41
CA HIS A 307 -9.91 -34.18 2.47
C HIS A 307 -8.73 -34.38 1.50
N GLY A 308 -8.34 -33.34 0.77
CA GLY A 308 -7.30 -33.42 -0.25
C GLY A 308 -6.19 -32.40 0.00
N SER A 309 -6.02 -31.47 -0.94
CA SER A 309 -4.83 -30.61 -1.02
C SER A 309 -4.64 -29.66 0.14
N LEU A 310 -5.69 -29.36 0.91
CA LEU A 310 -5.67 -28.40 2.03
C LEU A 310 -6.08 -29.07 3.36
N SER A 311 -6.04 -30.40 3.40
CA SER A 311 -6.26 -31.16 4.63
C SER A 311 -5.22 -30.78 5.69
N GLY A 312 -5.66 -30.66 6.94
CA GLY A 312 -4.83 -30.18 8.03
C GLY A 312 -4.72 -28.65 8.14
N LEU A 313 -5.19 -27.89 7.14
CA LEU A 313 -5.07 -26.42 7.13
C LEU A 313 -6.40 -25.71 7.39
N PHE A 314 -7.49 -26.11 6.71
CA PHE A 314 -8.81 -25.44 6.73
C PHE A 314 -9.95 -26.32 7.26
N ASP A 315 -9.62 -27.48 7.80
CA ASP A 315 -10.53 -28.57 8.20
C ASP A 315 -10.90 -28.54 9.70
N GLY A 316 -10.63 -27.44 10.40
CA GLY A 316 -10.99 -27.27 11.80
C GLY A 316 -10.98 -25.79 12.23
N PRO A 317 -11.24 -25.52 13.51
CA PRO A 317 -11.19 -24.17 14.07
C PRO A 317 -9.82 -23.51 13.88
N THR A 318 -9.80 -22.18 13.83
CA THR A 318 -8.55 -21.41 13.83
C THR A 318 -7.76 -21.71 15.11
N THR A 319 -6.49 -22.10 14.96
CA THR A 319 -5.60 -22.35 16.11
C THR A 319 -4.54 -21.26 16.27
N ILE A 320 -4.56 -20.25 15.41
CA ILE A 320 -3.60 -19.16 15.39
C ILE A 320 -4.25 -17.90 15.94
N ALA A 321 -3.50 -17.14 16.72
CA ALA A 321 -3.92 -15.84 17.23
C ALA A 321 -2.88 -14.79 16.81
N PRO A 322 -3.04 -14.16 15.63
CA PRO A 322 -2.12 -13.12 15.18
C PRO A 322 -2.14 -11.93 16.15
N ASP A 323 -0.97 -11.45 16.55
CA ASP A 323 -0.87 -10.25 17.38
C ASP A 323 -0.86 -9.00 16.49
N PHE A 324 -2.03 -8.39 16.30
CA PHE A 324 -2.16 -7.14 15.55
C PHE A 324 -1.57 -5.92 16.28
N THR A 325 -1.08 -6.09 17.52
CA THR A 325 -0.34 -5.06 18.26
C THR A 325 1.16 -5.12 18.00
N ALA A 326 1.68 -6.27 17.56
CA ALA A 326 3.08 -6.45 17.23
C ALA A 326 3.57 -5.51 16.12
N PRO A 327 4.87 -5.12 16.11
CA PRO A 327 5.44 -4.28 15.06
C PRO A 327 5.46 -4.98 13.70
N ILE A 328 5.59 -6.31 13.70
CA ILE A 328 5.49 -7.17 12.53
C ILE A 328 4.67 -8.41 12.88
N GLN A 329 3.84 -8.88 11.95
CA GLN A 329 3.24 -10.20 11.98
C GLN A 329 3.47 -10.85 10.61
N THR A 330 3.85 -12.13 10.62
CA THR A 330 4.16 -12.91 9.41
C THR A 330 3.45 -14.24 9.46
#